data_AF-A0A1J3CSL7-F1
#
_entry.id   AF-A0A1J3CSL7-F1
#
_cell.length_a   1.000
_cell.length_b   1.000
_cell.length_c   1.000
_cell.angle_alpha   90.00
_cell.angle_beta   90.00
_cell.angle_gamma   90.00
#
_symmetry.space_group_name_H-M   'P 1'
#
loop_
_entity.id
_entity.type
_entity.pdbx_description
1 polymer ?
#
loop_
_entity_poly.entity_id
_entity_poly.type
_entity_poly.pdbx_seq_one_letter_code
_entity_poly.pdbx_strand_id
1 'polypeptide(L)'
;YFLPGGGDKSARRNRMLHDIALWESDVFTCSHGFPFPATLVIVSDKDKVRADKVFSHRLRMMIWNQWNVWFLTPTPTVKADDSNWLTSVSEDVYAFPE
;
A
#
# COMPACT_ATOMS: atom_id res chain seq x y z
N TYR A 1 -6.81 9.21 3.60
CA TYR A 1 -7.73 8.76 4.66
C TYR A 1 -8.59 7.64 4.09
N PHE A 2 -8.43 6.41 4.59
CA PHE A 2 -9.26 5.28 4.16
C PHE A 2 -10.63 5.39 4.84
N LEU A 3 -11.69 5.54 4.06
CA LEU A 3 -13.06 5.67 4.58
C LEU A 3 -13.55 4.30 5.11
N PRO A 4 -14.22 4.26 6.28
CA PRO A 4 -14.76 3.03 6.84
C PRO A 4 -16.00 2.62 6.03
N GLY A 5 -15.81 1.76 5.04
CA GLY A 5 -16.92 1.24 4.25
C GLY A 5 -16.63 -0.17 3.77
N GLY A 6 -17.57 -1.08 4.02
CA GLY A 6 -17.57 -2.44 3.48
C GLY A 6 -17.75 -3.51 4.53
N GLY A 7 -19.02 -3.86 4.80
CA GLY A 7 -19.35 -5.00 5.66
C GLY A 7 -18.77 -6.34 5.15
N ASP A 8 -18.44 -6.44 3.85
CA ASP A 8 -17.79 -7.62 3.27
C ASP A 8 -16.26 -7.45 3.08
N LYS A 9 -15.53 -8.56 2.93
CA LYS A 9 -14.08 -8.59 2.69
C LYS A 9 -13.67 -8.28 1.24
N SER A 10 -14.43 -8.73 0.25
CA SER A 10 -14.11 -8.54 -1.18
C SER A 10 -14.27 -7.08 -1.62
N ALA A 11 -15.29 -6.38 -1.14
CA ALA A 11 -15.52 -4.96 -1.32
C ALA A 11 -14.46 -4.10 -0.62
N ARG A 12 -13.86 -4.56 0.49
CA ARG A 12 -12.71 -3.88 1.11
C ARG A 12 -11.45 -4.03 0.26
N ARG A 13 -11.16 -5.25 -0.19
CA ARG A 13 -10.08 -5.55 -1.13
C ARG A 13 -10.18 -4.74 -2.42
N ASN A 14 -11.35 -4.75 -3.07
CA ASN A 14 -11.57 -4.06 -4.33
C ASN A 14 -11.43 -2.54 -4.18
N ARG A 15 -11.87 -1.97 -3.04
CA ARG A 15 -11.62 -0.57 -2.73
C ARG A 15 -10.14 -0.25 -2.57
N MET A 16 -9.40 -1.07 -1.82
CA MET A 16 -7.97 -0.86 -1.63
C MET A 16 -7.21 -0.92 -2.97
N LEU A 17 -7.57 -1.83 -3.87
CA LEU A 17 -7.04 -1.88 -5.23
C LEU A 17 -7.42 -0.65 -6.07
N HIS A 18 -8.67 -0.17 -5.93
CA HIS A 18 -9.14 1.03 -6.60
C HIS A 18 -8.39 2.29 -6.14
N ASP A 19 -8.23 2.45 -4.82
CA ASP A 19 -7.51 3.58 -4.22
C ASP A 19 -6.03 3.61 -4.66
N ILE A 20 -5.40 2.44 -4.74
CA ILE A 20 -4.04 2.28 -5.29
C ILE A 20 -3.98 2.69 -6.76
N ALA A 21 -4.99 2.35 -7.56
CA ALA A 21 -5.03 2.74 -8.97
C ALA A 21 -5.25 4.25 -9.14
N LEU A 22 -6.06 4.88 -8.29
CA LEU A 22 -6.23 6.34 -8.28
C LEU A 22 -4.93 7.05 -7.90
N TRP A 23 -4.28 6.61 -6.82
CA TRP A 23 -2.98 7.14 -6.40
C TRP A 23 -1.92 7.05 -7.51
N GLU A 24 -1.86 5.91 -8.21
CA GLU A 24 -0.94 5.71 -9.33
C GLU A 24 -1.20 6.70 -10.47
N SER A 25 -2.47 6.93 -10.81
CA SER A 25 -2.86 7.92 -11.82
C SER A 25 -2.46 9.33 -11.41
N ASP A 26 -2.66 9.70 -10.14
CA ASP A 26 -2.30 11.01 -9.61
C ASP A 26 -0.77 11.24 -9.67
N VAL A 27 0.01 10.25 -9.23
CA VAL A 27 1.48 10.30 -9.27
C VAL A 27 1.98 10.44 -10.71
N PHE A 28 1.48 9.63 -11.63
CA PHE A 28 1.86 9.67 -13.05
C PHE A 28 1.52 11.01 -13.70
N THR A 29 0.33 11.56 -13.38
CA THR A 29 -0.11 12.86 -13.90
C THR A 29 0.75 13.99 -13.36
N CYS A 30 1.08 13.98 -12.07
CA CYS A 30 1.95 14.98 -11.45
C CYS A 30 3.37 14.95 -12.03
N SER A 31 3.86 13.77 -12.39
CA SER A 31 5.23 13.58 -12.84
C SER A 31 5.47 13.87 -14.32
N HIS A 32 4.43 14.24 -15.08
CA HIS A 32 4.51 14.51 -16.53
C HIS A 32 5.20 13.38 -17.32
N GLY A 33 5.01 12.13 -16.88
CA GLY A 33 5.61 10.95 -17.52
C GLY A 33 7.06 10.64 -17.13
N PHE A 34 7.67 11.40 -16.21
CA PHE A 34 8.98 11.07 -15.63
C PHE A 34 8.85 10.26 -14.33
N PRO A 35 9.84 9.42 -13.97
CA PRO A 35 9.81 8.73 -12.69
C PRO A 35 9.92 9.77 -11.56
N PHE A 36 8.85 9.91 -10.78
CA PHE A 36 8.85 10.73 -9.56
C PHE A 36 9.01 9.81 -8.35
N PRO A 37 9.90 10.13 -7.40
CA PRO A 37 10.04 9.35 -6.19
C PRO A 37 8.74 9.45 -5.38
N ALA A 38 7.98 8.36 -5.36
CA ALA A 38 6.71 8.26 -4.65
C ALA A 38 6.74 7.03 -3.74
N THR A 39 6.14 7.16 -2.55
CA THR A 39 6.09 6.10 -1.55
C THR A 39 4.64 5.73 -1.26
N LEU A 40 4.28 4.48 -1.53
CA LEU A 40 3.01 3.88 -1.14
C LEU A 40 3.20 3.10 0.16
N VAL A 41 2.45 3.48 1.20
CA VAL A 41 2.46 2.79 2.50
C VAL A 41 1.18 1.96 2.65
N ILE A 42 1.33 0.66 2.88
CA ILE A 42 0.23 -0.30 2.99
C ILE A 42 0.18 -0.82 4.42
N VAL A 43 -0.89 -0.50 5.12
CA VAL A 43 -1.14 -1.02 6.47
C VAL A 43 -2.02 -2.26 6.36
N SER A 44 -1.41 -3.44 6.38
CA SER A 44 -2.11 -4.71 6.27
C SER A 44 -1.26 -5.88 6.76
N ASP A 45 -1.91 -7.03 6.91
CA ASP A 45 -1.22 -8.30 7.13
C ASP A 45 -0.47 -8.69 5.85
N LYS A 46 0.86 -8.70 5.93
CA LYS A 46 1.77 -8.97 4.83
C LYS A 46 1.53 -10.31 4.16
N ASP A 47 1.22 -11.36 4.93
CA ASP A 47 1.01 -12.70 4.40
C ASP A 47 -0.30 -12.78 3.62
N LYS A 48 -1.35 -12.09 4.10
CA LYS A 48 -2.62 -11.99 3.37
C LYS A 48 -2.47 -11.25 2.04
N VAL A 49 -1.67 -10.18 2.02
CA VAL A 49 -1.42 -9.43 0.78
C VAL A 49 -0.58 -10.24 -0.20
N ARG A 50 0.42 -11.00 0.29
CA ARG A 50 1.22 -11.90 -0.54
C ARG A 50 0.40 -13.02 -1.16
N ALA A 51 -0.55 -13.59 -0.41
CA ALA A 51 -1.43 -14.65 -0.91
C ALA A 51 -2.42 -14.14 -1.98
N ASP A 52 -2.73 -12.84 -2.00
CA ASP A 52 -3.60 -12.24 -3.01
C ASP A 52 -2.82 -11.96 -4.30
N LYS A 53 -3.04 -12.79 -5.32
CA LYS A 53 -2.33 -12.72 -6.61
C LYS A 53 -2.51 -11.39 -7.33
N VAL A 54 -3.70 -10.78 -7.28
CA VAL A 54 -3.95 -9.50 -7.98
C VAL A 54 -3.27 -8.37 -7.23
N PHE A 55 -3.38 -8.39 -5.89
CA PHE A 55 -2.77 -7.36 -5.05
C PHE A 55 -1.24 -7.40 -5.17
N SER A 56 -0.64 -8.56 -4.97
CA SER A 56 0.80 -8.76 -5.09
C SER A 56 1.32 -8.41 -6.49
N HIS A 57 0.60 -8.79 -7.56
CA HIS A 57 0.97 -8.40 -8.92
C HIS A 57 0.98 -6.89 -9.11
N ARG A 58 -0.06 -6.17 -8.62
CA ARG A 58 -0.12 -4.71 -8.72
C ARG A 58 1.04 -4.03 -8.01
N LEU A 59 1.40 -4.49 -6.81
CA LEU A 59 2.54 -3.92 -6.07
C LEU A 59 3.89 -4.22 -6.71
N ARG A 60 4.05 -5.39 -7.34
CA ARG A 60 5.24 -5.68 -8.14
C ARG A 60 5.40 -4.69 -9.29
N MET A 61 4.31 -4.35 -9.98
CA MET A 61 4.33 -3.33 -11.04
C MET A 61 4.76 -1.95 -10.51
N MET A 62 4.35 -1.59 -9.29
CA MET A 62 4.75 -0.32 -8.66
C MET A 62 6.24 -0.26 -8.35
N ILE A 63 6.81 -1.35 -7.82
CA ILE A 63 8.26 -1.45 -7.58
C ILE A 63 9.03 -1.41 -8.90
N TRP A 64 8.51 -2.07 -9.95
CA TRP A 64 9.12 -2.00 -11.27
C TRP A 64 9.16 -0.56 -11.81
N ASN A 65 8.10 0.21 -11.57
CA ASN A 65 8.02 1.65 -11.86
C ASN A 65 8.88 2.53 -10.93
N GLN A 66 9.77 1.95 -10.11
CA GLN A 66 10.66 2.64 -9.19
C GLN A 66 9.96 3.41 -8.06
N TRP A 67 8.73 3.01 -7.71
CA TRP A 67 8.06 3.54 -6.52
C TRP A 67 8.41 2.71 -5.28
N ASN A 68 8.53 3.39 -4.15
CA ASN A 68 8.74 2.73 -2.87
C ASN A 68 7.42 2.14 -2.40
N VAL A 69 7.40 0.86 -2.05
CA VAL A 69 6.23 0.20 -1.46
C VAL A 69 6.61 -0.31 -0.07
N TRP A 70 5.98 0.26 0.95
CA TRP A 70 6.24 -0.09 2.35
C TRP A 70 5.06 -0.84 2.94
N PHE A 71 5.35 -1.89 3.70
CA PHE A 71 4.35 -2.69 4.37
C PHE A 71 4.44 -2.50 5.88
N LEU A 72 3.30 -2.15 6.47
CA LEU A 72 3.17 -2.01 7.90
C LEU A 72 2.16 -3.05 8.37
N THR A 73 2.63 -4.05 9.13
CA THR A 73 1.73 -4.99 9.79
C THR A 73 1.24 -4.30 11.06
N PRO A 74 -0.08 -4.03 11.19
CA PRO A 74 -0.60 -3.40 12.39
C PRO A 74 -0.34 -4.33 13.58
N THR A 75 0.58 -3.94 14.46
CA THR A 75 0.75 -4.60 15.74
C THR A 75 -0.40 -4.20 16.66
N PRO A 76 -0.90 -5.10 17.53
CA PRO A 76 -2.03 -4.81 18.41
C PRO A 76 -1.78 -3.65 19.40
N THR A 77 -0.54 -3.18 19.51
CA THR A 77 -0.13 -2.03 20.32
C THR A 77 -0.21 -0.69 19.60
N VAL A 78 -0.31 -0.66 18.27
CA VAL A 78 -0.37 0.59 17.49
C VAL A 78 -1.84 0.98 17.32
N LYS A 79 -2.27 1.98 18.09
CA LYS A 79 -3.59 2.60 17.88
C LYS A 79 -3.47 3.64 16.77
N ALA A 80 -4.42 3.62 15.84
CA ALA A 80 -4.42 4.47 14.65
C ALA A 80 -4.66 5.97 14.94
N ASP A 81 -4.98 6.33 16.18
CA ASP A 81 -5.18 7.70 16.67
C ASP A 81 -3.89 8.36 17.18
N ASP A 82 -2.81 7.60 17.33
CA ASP A 82 -1.52 8.11 17.80
C ASP A 82 -0.75 8.74 16.63
N SER A 83 -0.61 10.07 16.58
CA SER A 83 0.03 10.78 15.45
C SER A 83 1.49 10.38 15.17
N ASN A 84 2.12 9.67 16.10
CA ASN A 84 3.48 9.11 15.99
C ASN A 84 3.49 7.62 15.57
N TRP A 85 2.36 7.09 15.11
CA TRP A 85 2.27 5.69 14.68
C TRP A 85 3.24 5.38 13.55
N LEU A 86 3.44 6.32 12.61
CA LEU A 86 4.32 6.14 11.45
C LEU A 86 5.81 6.10 11.82
N THR A 87 6.24 6.86 12.85
CA THR A 87 7.61 6.87 13.36
C THR A 87 7.95 5.66 14.23
N SER A 88 6.94 4.92 14.69
CA SER A 88 7.12 3.74 15.55
C SER A 88 7.16 2.42 14.77
N VAL A 89 7.03 2.47 13.43
CA VAL A 89 6.99 1.26 12.62
C VAL A 89 8.35 0.95 12.02
N SER A 90 8.83 -0.26 12.28
CA SER A 90 9.99 -0.86 11.60
C SER A 90 9.74 -0.89 10.09
N GLU A 91 10.60 -0.23 9.33
CA GLU A 91 10.61 -0.27 7.86
C GLU A 91 11.02 -1.65 7.37
N ASP A 92 10.07 -2.58 7.28
CA ASP A 92 10.26 -3.78 6.46
C ASP A 92 10.10 -3.37 4.98
N VAL A 93 11.17 -2.86 4.39
CA VAL A 93 11.25 -2.63 2.94
C VAL A 93 11.09 -4.00 2.26
N TYR A 94 9.91 -4.23 1.68
CA TYR A 94 9.59 -5.52 1.07
C TYR A 94 10.08 -5.56 -0.38
N ALA A 95 11.17 -6.28 -0.62
CA ALA A 95 11.52 -6.74 -1.96
C ALA A 95 10.73 -8.03 -2.26
N PHE A 96 9.95 -8.05 -3.35
CA PHE A 96 9.42 -9.31 -3.84
C PHE A 96 10.59 -10.15 -4.37
N PRO A 97 10.83 -11.38 -3.88
CA PRO A 97 11.74 -12.28 -4.58
C PRO A 97 11.18 -12.57 -5.97
N GLU A 98 12.08 -12.65 -6.95
CA GLU A 98 11.82 -13.01 -8.34
C GLU A 98 10.92 -14.26 -8.45
#